data_AF-A0A7S1Z4Y9-F1
#
_entry.id   AF-A0A7S1Z4Y9-F1
#
_cell.length_a   1.000
_cell.length_b   1.000
_cell.length_c   1.000
_cell.angle_alpha   90.00
_cell.angle_beta   90.00
_cell.angle_gamma   90.00
#
_symmetry.space_group_name_H-M   'P 1'
#
loop_
_entity.id
_entity.type
_entity.pdbx_description
1 polymer ?
#
loop_
_entity_poly.entity_id
_entity_poly.type
_entity_poly.pdbx_seq_one_letter_code
_entity_poly.pdbx_strand_id
1 'polypeptide(L)'
;MSCFNDDGTSPLTNRPEKKTRLAAESTHSMEHIPYPEENDVMCGRGRNNNDHVGNVRFRQFMNEHKLHYISATKSEKSNMAFELVAMWRKQQPPGRFLKQDNSFGGSGLWHDIGDKKARDKVCQFLRKRTLYELKTEKQTQEVS
;
A
#
# COMPACT_ATOMS: atom_id res chain seq x y z
N MET A 1 -61.62 -24.16 27.72
CA MET A 1 -60.84 -22.99 28.17
C MET A 1 -59.60 -23.50 28.88
N SER A 2 -58.48 -23.57 28.17
CA SER A 2 -57.17 -23.96 28.72
C SER A 2 -56.12 -23.00 28.18
N CYS A 3 -55.35 -22.48 29.12
CA CYS A 3 -54.36 -21.44 28.99
C CYS A 3 -53.19 -21.85 28.10
N PHE A 4 -52.71 -20.94 27.26
CA PHE A 4 -51.33 -20.97 26.75
C PHE A 4 -50.73 -19.59 27.00
N ASN A 5 -49.77 -19.55 27.93
CA ASN A 5 -48.89 -18.41 28.14
C ASN A 5 -47.80 -18.46 27.05
N ASP A 6 -47.56 -17.32 26.43
CA ASP A 6 -46.47 -17.10 25.48
C ASP A 6 -45.24 -16.64 26.29
N ASP A 7 -44.32 -17.57 26.56
CA ASP A 7 -42.97 -17.25 27.04
C ASP A 7 -41.98 -17.85 26.03
N GLY A 8 -41.40 -16.96 25.21
CA GLY A 8 -40.53 -17.31 24.10
C GLY A 8 -39.40 -16.30 23.96
N THR A 9 -38.67 -16.08 25.06
CA THR A 9 -37.39 -15.36 25.07
C THR A 9 -36.45 -15.95 24.01
N SER A 10 -36.17 -15.18 22.96
CA SER A 10 -35.29 -15.57 21.86
C SER A 10 -33.82 -15.65 22.33
N PRO A 11 -33.06 -16.71 22.01
CA PRO A 11 -31.65 -16.78 22.37
C PRO A 11 -30.83 -15.79 21.54
N LEU A 12 -30.14 -14.89 22.23
CA LEU A 12 -29.07 -14.07 21.69
C LEU A 12 -28.03 -14.98 21.03
N THR A 13 -27.95 -14.95 19.71
CA THR A 13 -26.90 -15.66 18.98
C THR A 13 -25.58 -14.96 19.26
N ASN A 14 -24.69 -15.66 19.97
CA ASN A 14 -23.30 -15.28 20.17
C ASN A 14 -22.58 -15.22 18.82
N ARG A 15 -22.60 -14.05 18.19
CA ARG A 15 -21.71 -13.71 17.08
C ARG A 15 -20.35 -13.38 17.69
N PRO A 16 -19.25 -14.07 17.32
CA PRO A 16 -17.94 -13.70 17.81
C PRO A 16 -17.65 -12.28 17.34
N GLU A 17 -17.44 -11.39 18.31
CA GLU A 17 -17.09 -10.01 18.09
C GLU A 17 -15.85 -9.93 17.20
N LYS A 18 -15.94 -9.14 16.13
CA LYS A 18 -14.80 -8.86 15.27
C LYS A 18 -13.73 -8.23 16.15
N LYS A 19 -12.69 -9.00 16.49
CA LYS A 19 -11.51 -8.53 17.20
C LYS A 19 -10.89 -7.37 16.41
N THR A 20 -11.24 -6.16 16.81
CA THR A 20 -10.75 -4.91 16.24
C THR A 20 -9.24 -4.94 16.34
N ARG A 21 -8.56 -5.15 15.20
CA ARG A 21 -7.11 -4.99 15.13
C ARG A 21 -6.83 -3.52 15.39
N LEU A 22 -6.40 -3.20 16.61
CA LEU A 22 -5.81 -1.91 16.98
C LEU A 22 -4.50 -1.78 16.20
N ALA A 23 -4.57 -1.37 14.93
CA ALA A 23 -3.45 -0.75 14.26
C ALA A 23 -3.58 0.73 14.59
N ALA A 24 -2.73 1.23 15.49
CA ALA A 24 -2.54 2.67 15.65
C ALA A 24 -2.23 3.24 14.26
N GLU A 25 -3.17 4.01 13.70
CA GLU A 25 -2.96 4.71 12.44
C GLU A 25 -1.91 5.80 12.73
N SER A 26 -0.63 5.48 12.52
CA SER A 26 0.41 6.50 12.57
C SER A 26 0.17 7.47 11.42
N THR A 27 -0.43 8.61 11.72
CA THR A 27 -0.61 9.70 10.75
C THR A 27 0.74 10.34 10.50
N HIS A 28 1.58 9.70 9.67
CA HIS A 28 2.77 10.31 9.10
C HIS A 28 2.34 11.31 8.04
N SER A 29 1.79 12.44 8.48
CA SER A 29 1.38 13.57 7.65
C SER A 29 2.38 14.70 7.84
N MET A 30 3.49 14.62 7.09
CA MET A 30 4.45 15.71 6.95
C MET A 30 4.03 16.59 5.77
N GLU A 31 3.93 17.89 6.01
CA GLU A 31 3.52 18.89 5.01
C GLU A 31 4.66 19.85 4.69
N HIS A 32 4.52 20.60 3.60
CA HIS A 32 5.45 21.66 3.18
C HIS A 32 6.91 21.21 3.01
N ILE A 33 7.14 20.02 2.45
CA ILE A 33 8.47 19.50 2.16
C ILE A 33 9.00 20.19 0.89
N PRO A 34 10.10 20.99 0.97
CA PRO A 34 10.61 21.72 -0.18
C PRO A 34 11.41 20.81 -1.14
N TYR A 35 12.17 19.85 -0.59
CA TYR A 35 13.04 18.97 -1.35
C TYR A 35 12.87 17.51 -0.92
N PRO A 36 12.54 16.59 -1.84
CA PRO A 36 12.56 15.17 -1.57
C PRO A 36 13.97 14.67 -1.23
N GLU A 37 14.04 13.72 -0.31
CA GLU A 37 15.25 13.01 0.11
C GLU A 37 15.44 11.68 -0.62
N GLU A 38 16.56 11.00 -0.41
CA GLU A 38 16.93 9.81 -1.18
C GLU A 38 15.97 8.62 -1.08
N ASN A 39 15.23 8.49 0.03
CA ASN A 39 14.28 7.39 0.24
C ASN A 39 12.82 7.82 -0.01
N ASP A 40 12.61 9.05 -0.50
CA ASP A 40 11.28 9.54 -0.80
C ASP A 40 10.75 9.01 -2.13
N VAL A 41 9.53 8.48 -2.05
CA VAL A 41 8.78 7.94 -3.18
C VAL A 41 7.88 9.03 -3.74
N MET A 42 8.29 9.61 -4.86
CA MET A 42 7.52 10.64 -5.54
C MET A 42 6.32 10.04 -6.29
N CYS A 43 5.14 10.25 -5.74
CA CYS A 43 3.86 9.80 -6.26
C CYS A 43 3.30 10.81 -7.26
N GLY A 44 3.18 10.41 -8.52
CA GLY A 44 2.60 11.23 -9.58
C GLY A 44 2.79 10.61 -10.97
N ARG A 45 2.35 11.33 -12.01
CA ARG A 45 2.66 11.02 -13.41
C ARG A 45 3.66 12.07 -13.90
N GLY A 46 4.83 11.62 -14.37
CA GLY A 46 5.87 12.50 -14.88
C GLY A 46 7.19 11.76 -15.03
N ARG A 47 7.94 12.05 -16.10
CA ARG A 47 9.22 11.39 -16.40
C ARG A 47 10.25 11.62 -15.29
N ASN A 48 10.34 12.86 -14.79
CA ASN A 48 11.28 13.25 -13.73
C ASN A 48 11.06 12.49 -12.42
N ASN A 49 9.81 12.12 -12.08
CA ASN A 49 9.54 11.38 -10.86
C ASN A 49 10.06 9.94 -10.95
N ASN A 50 10.01 9.32 -12.12
CA ASN A 50 10.38 7.91 -12.29
C ASN A 50 11.87 7.67 -12.03
N ASP A 51 12.72 8.65 -12.37
CA ASP A 51 14.17 8.50 -12.36
C ASP A 51 14.80 8.93 -11.04
N HIS A 52 13.99 9.42 -10.11
CA HIS A 52 14.43 9.74 -8.76
C HIS A 52 14.97 8.52 -8.02
N VAL A 53 16.08 8.70 -7.29
CA VAL A 53 16.76 7.64 -6.54
C VAL A 53 15.81 6.88 -5.60
N GLY A 54 14.92 7.59 -4.89
CA GLY A 54 13.94 6.95 -4.01
C GLY A 54 12.92 6.08 -4.74
N ASN A 55 12.50 6.49 -5.94
CA ASN A 55 11.64 5.65 -6.78
C ASN A 55 12.40 4.45 -7.35
N VAL A 56 13.68 4.59 -7.72
CA VAL A 56 14.53 3.48 -8.16
C VAL A 56 14.69 2.44 -7.04
N ARG A 57 15.11 2.87 -5.85
CA ARG A 57 15.27 2.01 -4.67
C ARG A 57 13.96 1.33 -4.29
N PHE A 58 12.85 2.09 -4.29
CA PHE A 58 11.53 1.54 -3.99
C PHE A 58 11.11 0.44 -4.98
N ARG A 59 11.41 0.60 -6.28
CA ARG A 59 11.13 -0.47 -7.26
C ARG A 59 11.93 -1.74 -6.98
N GLN A 60 13.21 -1.61 -6.64
CA GLN A 60 14.06 -2.75 -6.29
C GLN A 60 13.51 -3.48 -5.06
N PHE A 61 13.27 -2.74 -3.97
CA PHE A 61 12.67 -3.25 -2.75
C PHE A 61 11.34 -3.98 -3.00
N MET A 62 10.43 -3.39 -3.79
CA MET A 62 9.17 -4.04 -4.12
C MET A 62 9.35 -5.33 -4.95
N ASN A 63 10.34 -5.38 -5.84
CA ASN A 63 10.60 -6.55 -6.68
C ASN A 63 11.08 -7.74 -5.85
N GLU A 64 11.85 -7.51 -4.79
CA GLU A 64 12.34 -8.56 -3.87
C GLU A 64 11.17 -9.29 -3.17
N HIS A 65 10.12 -8.56 -2.80
CA HIS A 65 8.94 -9.11 -2.13
C HIS A 65 7.85 -9.60 -3.08
N LYS A 66 8.07 -9.48 -4.38
CA LYS A 66 7.02 -9.65 -5.39
C LYS A 66 6.62 -11.10 -5.60
N LEU A 67 7.58 -12.03 -5.61
CA LEU A 67 7.30 -13.46 -5.77
C LEU A 67 6.40 -13.96 -4.65
N HIS A 68 6.68 -13.55 -3.41
CA HIS A 68 5.84 -13.84 -2.25
C HIS A 68 4.42 -13.26 -2.41
N TYR A 69 4.29 -12.04 -2.94
CA TYR A 69 2.98 -11.44 -3.20
C TYR A 69 2.17 -12.23 -4.24
N ILE A 70 2.80 -12.82 -5.24
CA ILE A 70 2.11 -13.60 -6.28
C ILE A 70 1.53 -14.89 -5.70
N SER A 71 2.33 -15.62 -4.91
CA SER A 71 1.92 -16.88 -4.26
C SER A 71 0.96 -16.67 -3.09
N ALA A 72 0.86 -15.46 -2.55
CA ALA A 72 0.02 -15.14 -1.40
C ALA A 72 -1.50 -15.19 -1.68
N THR A 73 -2.25 -15.58 -0.65
CA THR A 73 -3.71 -15.47 -0.60
C THR A 73 -4.18 -14.01 -0.56
N LYS A 74 -5.48 -13.78 -0.75
CA LYS A 74 -6.07 -12.43 -0.71
C LYS A 74 -5.83 -11.72 0.64
N SER A 75 -5.89 -12.46 1.76
CA SER A 75 -5.66 -11.92 3.10
C SER A 75 -4.20 -11.50 3.28
N GLU A 76 -3.27 -12.38 2.89
CA GLU A 76 -1.83 -12.14 2.98
C GLU A 76 -1.40 -10.96 2.11
N LYS A 77 -1.94 -10.83 0.89
CA LYS A 77 -1.69 -9.68 0.00
C LYS A 77 -1.99 -8.34 0.68
N SER A 78 -3.04 -8.28 1.51
CA SER A 78 -3.38 -7.07 2.27
C SER A 78 -2.40 -6.81 3.40
N ASN A 79 -1.99 -7.86 4.14
CA ASN A 79 -1.03 -7.72 5.23
C ASN A 79 0.37 -7.36 4.71
N MET A 80 0.81 -7.98 3.61
CA MET A 80 2.08 -7.64 2.95
C MET A 80 2.16 -6.16 2.59
N ALA A 81 1.10 -5.57 2.04
CA ALA A 81 1.10 -4.15 1.71
C ALA A 81 1.28 -3.25 2.95
N PHE A 82 0.70 -3.65 4.09
CA PHE A 82 0.89 -2.94 5.35
C PHE A 82 2.34 -3.06 5.84
N GLU A 83 2.88 -4.28 5.86
CA GLU A 83 4.26 -4.56 6.29
C GLU A 83 5.29 -3.85 5.43
N LEU A 84 5.11 -3.87 4.10
CA LEU A 84 6.04 -3.22 3.17
C LEU A 84 6.09 -1.71 3.33
N VAL A 85 4.94 -1.06 3.57
CA VAL A 85 4.93 0.38 3.89
C VAL A 85 5.65 0.64 5.21
N ALA A 86 5.39 -0.17 6.24
CA ALA A 86 6.04 -0.01 7.54
C ALA A 86 7.56 -0.22 7.46
N MET A 87 8.02 -1.22 6.69
CA MET A 87 9.44 -1.46 6.46
C MET A 87 10.09 -0.30 5.69
N TRP A 88 9.44 0.22 4.65
CA TRP A 88 9.96 1.36 3.89
C TRP A 88 10.09 2.63 4.74
N ARG A 89 9.09 2.91 5.58
CA ARG A 89 9.11 4.07 6.49
C ARG A 89 10.19 3.98 7.57
N LYS A 90 10.60 2.76 7.96
CA LYS A 90 11.64 2.52 8.97
C LYS A 90 13.07 2.62 8.44
N GLN A 91 13.26 2.89 7.15
CA GLN A 91 14.59 3.11 6.57
C GLN A 91 15.27 4.32 7.20
N GLN A 92 16.59 4.43 7.01
CA GLN A 92 17.37 5.61 7.40
C GLN A 92 18.07 6.18 6.14
N PRO A 93 17.72 7.40 5.68
CA PRO A 93 16.62 8.27 6.13
C PRO A 93 15.22 7.63 5.95
N PRO A 94 14.19 8.09 6.67
CA PRO A 94 12.85 7.51 6.60
C PRO A 94 12.26 7.60 5.20
N GLY A 95 11.73 6.49 4.69
CA GLY A 95 11.09 6.47 3.39
C GLY A 95 9.68 7.06 3.43
N ARG A 96 9.46 8.21 2.80
CA ARG A 96 8.14 8.85 2.71
C ARG A 96 7.49 8.61 1.36
N PHE A 97 6.17 8.78 1.31
CA PHE A 97 5.41 8.70 0.06
C PHE A 97 4.89 10.10 -0.26
N LEU A 98 5.56 10.80 -1.16
CA LEU A 98 5.33 12.22 -1.37
C LEU A 98 4.44 12.49 -2.57
N LYS A 99 3.55 13.47 -2.47
CA LYS A 99 2.81 14.03 -3.60
C LYS A 99 3.05 15.54 -3.65
N GLN A 100 3.31 16.04 -4.84
CA GLN A 100 3.45 17.47 -5.08
C GLN A 100 2.09 18.16 -5.16
N ASP A 101 1.97 19.32 -4.54
CA ASP A 101 0.83 20.21 -4.73
C ASP A 101 0.95 20.98 -6.05
N ASN A 102 0.39 20.39 -7.10
CA ASN A 102 0.33 20.95 -8.45
C ASN A 102 -1.03 21.58 -8.77
N SER A 103 -1.77 22.02 -7.74
CA SER A 103 -3.01 22.77 -7.95
C SER A 103 -2.71 24.13 -8.61
N PHE A 104 -3.69 24.71 -9.31
CA PHE A 104 -3.53 26.05 -9.89
C PHE A 104 -3.42 27.08 -8.75
N GLY A 105 -2.27 27.75 -8.64
CA GLY A 105 -1.92 28.57 -7.47
C GLY A 105 -1.41 27.78 -6.26
N GLY A 106 -1.12 26.49 -6.44
CA GLY A 106 -0.55 25.62 -5.40
C GLY A 106 0.88 25.99 -5.05
N SER A 107 1.32 25.53 -3.88
CA SER A 107 2.63 25.85 -3.33
C SER A 107 3.81 25.23 -4.11
N GLY A 108 3.55 24.21 -4.95
CA GLY A 108 4.58 23.40 -5.59
C GLY A 108 5.35 22.50 -4.61
N LEU A 109 4.97 22.51 -3.32
CA LEU A 109 5.62 21.77 -2.26
C LEU A 109 5.11 20.32 -2.19
N TRP A 110 5.90 19.48 -1.53
CA TRP A 110 5.59 18.07 -1.34
C TRP A 110 4.93 17.83 0.01
N HIS A 111 4.03 16.86 0.06
CA HIS A 111 3.43 16.37 1.30
C HIS A 111 3.38 14.85 1.30
N ASP A 112 3.50 14.25 2.48
CA ASP A 112 3.30 12.81 2.66
C ASP A 112 1.82 12.46 2.43
N ILE A 113 1.56 11.45 1.62
CA ILE A 113 0.21 11.00 1.29
C ILE A 113 -0.43 10.13 2.39
N GLY A 114 0.33 9.77 3.43
CA GLY A 114 -0.09 8.93 4.53
C GLY A 114 -0.19 7.44 4.18
N ASP A 115 -0.37 6.61 5.20
CA ASP A 115 -0.25 5.16 5.08
C ASP A 115 -1.32 4.53 4.19
N LYS A 116 -2.54 5.05 4.22
CA LYS A 116 -3.64 4.51 3.41
C LYS A 116 -3.30 4.58 1.92
N LYS A 117 -2.90 5.77 1.44
CA LYS A 117 -2.55 5.98 0.03
C LYS A 117 -1.20 5.31 -0.32
N ALA A 118 -0.26 5.25 0.62
CA ALA A 118 0.99 4.50 0.45
C ALA A 118 0.73 3.00 0.21
N ARG A 119 -0.18 2.38 0.98
CA ARG A 119 -0.58 0.98 0.77
C ARG A 119 -1.23 0.76 -0.60
N ASP A 120 -2.09 1.68 -1.03
CA ASP A 120 -2.68 1.61 -2.37
C ASP A 120 -1.61 1.68 -3.46
N LYS A 121 -0.58 2.52 -3.27
CA LYS A 121 0.57 2.63 -4.16
C LYS A 121 1.38 1.34 -4.22
N VAL A 122 1.69 0.74 -3.07
CA VAL A 122 2.36 -0.57 -2.96
C VAL A 122 1.55 -1.65 -3.67
N CYS A 123 0.25 -1.75 -3.38
CA CYS A 123 -0.64 -2.72 -4.03
C CYS A 123 -0.68 -2.53 -5.55
N GLN A 124 -0.78 -1.29 -6.03
CA GLN A 124 -0.74 -1.00 -7.46
C GLN A 124 0.59 -1.44 -8.09
N PHE A 125 1.71 -1.23 -7.41
CA PHE A 125 3.02 -1.63 -7.90
C PHE A 125 3.14 -3.15 -8.02
N LEU A 126 2.80 -3.87 -6.95
CA LEU A 126 2.86 -5.33 -6.90
C LEU A 126 1.94 -5.99 -7.95
N ARG A 127 0.80 -5.35 -8.27
CA ARG A 127 -0.10 -5.78 -9.36
C ARG A 127 0.42 -5.47 -10.76
N LYS A 128 1.23 -4.43 -10.96
CA LYS A 128 1.56 -3.87 -12.29
C LYS A 128 2.64 -4.60 -13.09
N ARG A 129 3.25 -5.67 -12.58
CA ARG A 129 4.27 -6.44 -13.32
C ARG A 129 3.91 -7.89 -13.60
N THR A 130 2.69 -8.36 -13.27
CA THR A 130 2.20 -9.65 -13.81
C THR A 130 2.12 -9.63 -15.34
N LEU A 131 2.12 -8.46 -15.99
CA LEU A 131 1.97 -8.37 -17.46
C LEU A 131 3.26 -8.07 -18.22
N TYR A 132 4.32 -7.59 -17.57
CA TYR A 132 5.57 -7.22 -18.26
C TYR A 132 6.60 -8.35 -18.22
N GLU A 133 6.74 -9.05 -17.09
CA GLU A 133 7.65 -10.20 -16.97
C GLU A 133 7.15 -11.40 -17.80
N LEU A 134 5.82 -11.63 -17.83
CA LEU A 134 5.20 -12.64 -18.71
C LEU A 134 5.39 -12.35 -20.21
N LYS A 135 5.64 -11.10 -20.61
CA LYS A 135 5.91 -10.75 -22.02
C LYS A 135 7.38 -10.97 -22.40
N THR A 136 8.31 -10.68 -21.49
CA THR A 136 9.74 -10.92 -21.70
C THR A 136 10.12 -12.41 -21.64
N GLU A 137 9.44 -13.20 -20.81
CA GLU A 137 9.62 -14.66 -20.77
C GLU A 137 9.12 -15.33 -22.06
N LYS A 138 7.99 -14.90 -22.62
CA LYS A 138 7.49 -15.39 -23.92
C LYS A 138 8.42 -15.04 -25.09
N GLN A 139 9.02 -13.85 -25.09
CA GLN A 139 9.97 -13.45 -26.13
C GLN A 139 11.33 -14.14 -26.02
N THR A 140 11.72 -14.65 -24.86
CA THR A 140 12.99 -15.37 -24.68
C THR A 140 12.86 -16.85 -25.04
N GLN A 141 11.66 -17.44 -24.91
CA GLN A 141 11.38 -18.83 -25.28
C GLN A 141 11.08 -19.06 -26.77
N GLU A 142 10.79 -17.99 -27.54
CA GLU A 142 10.56 -18.08 -28.99
C GLU A 142 11.83 -17.87 -29.83
N VAL A 143 12.98 -17.64 -29.20
CA VAL A 143 14.28 -17.36 -29.86
C VAL A 143 15.33 -18.44 -29.52
N SER A 144 14.91 -19.60 -29.00
CA SER A 144 15.73 -20.81 -28.83
C SER A 144 15.04 -22.00 -29.51
#